data_AF-A0A2H5XC39-F1
#
_entry.id   AF-A0A2H5XC39-F1
#
_cell.length_a   1.000
_cell.length_b   1.000
_cell.length_c   1.000
_cell.angle_alpha   90.00
_cell.angle_beta   90.00
_cell.angle_gamma   90.00
#
_symmetry.space_group_name_H-M   'P 1'
#
loop_
_entity.id
_entity.type
_entity.pdbx_description
1 polymer ?
#
loop_
_entity_poly.entity_id
_entity_poly.type
_entity_poly.pdbx_seq_one_letter_code
_entity_poly.pdbx_strand_id
1 'polypeptide(L)' 'METLPPRSSVAEVMGVEGQASVLYFSVFAQCLRQEGLTFTERNRRPPKDPVNAVLSLGYILVLGRC' A
#
# COMPACT_ATOMS: atom_id res chain seq x y z
N MET A 1 16.70 -0.94 15.96
CA MET A 1 15.72 -0.25 15.10
C MET A 1 16.53 0.76 14.30
N GLU A 2 16.90 0.41 13.07
CA GLU A 2 17.82 1.21 12.25
C GLU A 2 17.11 2.48 11.76
N THR A 3 17.62 3.65 12.10
CA THR A 3 17.07 4.92 11.63
C THR A 3 17.46 5.14 10.17
N LEU A 4 16.50 5.50 9.31
CA LEU A 4 16.77 5.81 7.91
C LEU A 4 17.75 7.00 7.82
N PRO A 5 18.82 6.92 7.00
CA PRO A 5 19.74 8.02 6.83
C PRO A 5 19.01 9.24 6.22
N PRO A 6 19.48 10.47 6.51
CA PRO A 6 18.90 11.68 5.94
C PRO A 6 18.97 11.61 4.41
N ARG A 7 17.83 11.81 3.75
CA ARG A 7 17.70 11.83 2.28
C ARG A 7 17.62 13.26 1.79
N SER A 8 18.28 13.54 0.67
CA SER A 8 18.51 14.91 0.19
C SER A 8 17.48 15.36 -0.84
N SER A 9 16.65 14.44 -1.35
CA SER A 9 15.62 14.76 -2.35
C SER A 9 14.28 14.07 -2.11
N VAL A 10 13.20 14.70 -2.60
CA VAL A 10 11.84 14.12 -2.58
C VAL A 10 11.81 12.78 -3.33
N ALA A 11 12.58 12.66 -4.42
CA ALA A 11 12.68 11.42 -5.20
C ALA A 11 13.23 10.25 -4.38
N GLU A 12 14.27 10.48 -3.57
CA GLU A 12 14.83 9.45 -2.69
C GLU A 12 13.82 9.01 -1.62
N VAL A 13 13.09 9.96 -1.03
CA VAL A 13 12.06 9.66 -0.03
C VAL A 13 10.94 8.82 -0.65
N MET A 14 10.42 9.22 -1.82
CA MET A 14 9.40 8.47 -2.55
C MET A 14 9.88 7.06 -2.94
N GLY A 15 11.15 6.92 -3.31
CA GLY A 15 11.75 5.62 -3.64
C GLY A 15 11.72 4.65 -2.46
N VAL A 16 11.95 5.15 -1.24
CA VAL A 16 11.93 4.32 -0.03
C VAL A 16 10.52 4.07 0.46
N GLU A 17 9.63 5.05 0.35
CA GLU A 17 8.20 4.84 0.60
C GLU A 17 7.63 3.75 -0.32
N GLY A 18 8.03 3.75 -1.60
CA GLY A 18 7.65 2.70 -2.56
C GLY A 18 8.10 1.31 -2.13
N GLN A 19 9.37 1.16 -1.73
CA GLN A 19 9.91 -0.11 -1.24
C GLN A 19 9.22 -0.57 0.05
N ALA A 20 9.02 0.35 0.99
CA ALA A 20 8.31 0.07 2.24
C ALA A 20 6.86 -0.37 1.96
N SER A 21 6.19 0.25 0.99
CA SER A 21 4.83 -0.11 0.58
C SER A 21 4.76 -1.53 0.05
N VAL A 22 5.70 -1.94 -0.80
CA VAL A 22 5.77 -3.32 -1.34
C VAL A 22 5.92 -4.33 -0.20
N LEU A 23 6.84 -4.10 0.74
CA LEU A 23 7.05 -4.97 1.89
C LEU A 23 5.83 -5.01 2.83
N TYR A 24 5.19 -3.87 3.07
CA TYR A 24 4.01 -3.80 3.90
C TYR A 24 2.86 -4.62 3.31
N PHE A 25 2.59 -4.47 2.01
CA PHE A 25 1.47 -5.15 1.35
C PHE A 25 1.72 -6.65 1.17
N SER A 26 2.97 -7.09 1.06
CA SER A 26 3.28 -8.54 1.01
C SER A 26 2.93 -9.26 2.32
N VAL A 27 3.13 -8.60 3.46
CA VAL A 27 2.73 -9.13 4.77
C VAL A 27 1.22 -8.94 4.99
N PHE A 28 0.64 -7.83 4.54
CA PHE A 28 -0.80 -7.57 4.64
C PHE A 28 -1.64 -8.68 4.00
N ALA A 29 -1.19 -9.25 2.88
CA ALA A 29 -1.83 -10.40 2.23
C ALA A 29 -2.03 -11.59 3.19
N GLN A 30 -1.06 -11.83 4.08
CA GLN A 30 -1.10 -12.93 5.05
C GLN A 30 -2.08 -12.68 6.20
N CYS A 31 -2.46 -11.42 6.43
CA CYS A 31 -3.44 -11.05 7.44
C CYS A 31 -4.89 -11.30 6.99
N LEU A 32 -5.12 -11.55 5.70
CA LEU A 32 -6.45 -11.85 5.16
C LEU A 32 -6.82 -13.30 5.47
N ARG A 33 -7.78 -13.50 6.38
CA ARG A 33 -8.20 -14.83 6.85
C ARG A 33 -9.40 -15.40 6.09
N GLN A 34 -10.04 -14.60 5.25
CA GLN A 34 -11.21 -15.05 4.50
C GLN A 34 -10.80 -15.79 3.24
N GLU A 35 -11.33 -16.99 3.06
CA GLU A 35 -11.19 -17.74 1.83
C GLU A 35 -11.78 -16.97 0.63
N GLY A 36 -11.10 -17.04 -0.52
CA GLY A 36 -11.50 -16.35 -1.74
C GLY A 36 -11.05 -14.87 -1.84
N LEU A 37 -10.47 -14.28 -0.79
CA LEU A 37 -9.81 -12.96 -0.89
C LEU A 37 -8.34 -13.14 -1.26
N THR A 38 -8.04 -13.06 -2.55
CA THR A 38 -6.66 -13.02 -3.04
C THR A 38 -6.16 -11.58 -3.11
N PHE A 39 -5.01 -11.32 -2.50
CA PHE A 39 -4.33 -10.03 -2.56
C PHE A 39 -2.83 -10.26 -2.79
N THR A 40 -2.35 -9.83 -3.95
CA THR A 40 -0.94 -10.03 -4.36
C THR A 40 -0.14 -8.74 -4.20
N GLU A 41 -0.70 -7.62 -4.65
CA GLU A 41 -0.02 -6.32 -4.65
C GLU A 41 -1.05 -5.18 -4.63
N ARG A 42 -0.61 -3.98 -4.24
CA ARG A 42 -1.44 -2.79 -4.31
C ARG A 42 -1.53 -2.28 -5.76
N ASN A 43 -2.74 -2.32 -6.31
CA ASN A 43 -3.08 -1.80 -7.63
C ASN A 43 -4.15 -0.69 -7.49
N ARG A 44 -3.88 0.49 -8.05
CA ARG A 44 -4.80 1.63 -7.99
C ARG A 44 -5.81 1.71 -9.16
N ARG A 45 -5.45 1.35 -10.41
CA ARG A 45 -6.34 1.49 -11.58
C ARG A 45 -6.04 0.51 -12.74
N PRO A 46 -7.03 -0.24 -13.27
CA PRO A 46 -8.28 -0.62 -12.59
C PRO A 46 -8.00 -1.63 -11.46
N PRO A 47 -8.71 -1.57 -10.32
CA PRO A 47 -8.54 -2.58 -9.26
C PRO A 47 -8.91 -3.96 -9.81
N LYS A 48 -8.00 -4.93 -9.67
CA LYS A 48 -8.15 -6.30 -10.21
C LYS A 48 -8.83 -7.26 -9.24
N ASP A 49 -8.97 -6.86 -7.98
CA ASP A 49 -9.48 -7.70 -6.89
C ASP A 49 -10.27 -6.85 -5.88
N PRO A 50 -11.17 -7.48 -5.09
CA PRO A 50 -12.02 -6.78 -4.12
C PRO A 50 -11.21 -6.05 -3.03
N VAL A 51 -10.04 -6.56 -2.66
CA VAL A 51 -9.19 -5.94 -1.63
C VAL A 51 -8.65 -4.59 -2.12
N ASN A 52 -8.15 -4.54 -3.34
CA ASN A 52 -7.71 -3.30 -3.98
C ASN A 52 -8.86 -2.31 -4.21
N ALA A 53 -10.08 -2.79 -4.46
CA ALA A 53 -11.26 -1.94 -4.57
C ALA A 53 -11.59 -1.27 -3.22
N VAL A 54 -11.63 -2.04 -2.13
CA VAL A 54 -11.89 -1.51 -0.77
C VAL A 54 -10.79 -0.55 -0.32
N LEU A 55 -9.52 -0.89 -0.56
CA LEU A 55 -8.41 0.01 -0.25
C LEU A 55 -8.53 1.33 -1.01
N SER A 56 -8.86 1.30 -2.31
CA SER A 56 -9.07 2.51 -3.10
C SER A 56 -10.24 3.35 -2.59
N LEU A 57 -11.35 2.72 -2.21
CA LEU A 57 -12.46 3.41 -1.56
C LEU A 57 -12.03 4.04 -0.23
N GLY A 58 -11.29 3.32 0.61
CA GLY A 58 -10.77 3.82 1.88
C GLY A 58 -9.91 5.07 1.71
N TYR A 59 -9.00 5.06 0.72
CA TYR A 59 -8.21 6.26 0.39
C TYR A 59 -9.09 7.43 -0.06
N ILE A 60 -10.12 7.20 -0.87
CA ILE A 60 -11.06 8.25 -1.27
C ILE A 60 -11.80 8.82 -0.05
N LEU A 61 -12.23 7.98 0.89
CA LEU A 61 -12.95 8.43 2.08
C LEU A 61 -12.06 9.26 3.01
N VAL A 62 -10.79 8.87 3.18
CA VAL A 62 -9.82 9.62 4.00
C VAL A 62 -9.45 10.95 3.33
N LEU A 63 -9.14 10.91 2.03
CA LEU A 63 -8.67 12.09 1.29
C LEU A 63 -9.80 13.03 0.88
N GLY A 64 -11.00 12.51 0.65
CA GLY A 64 -12.18 13.30 0.28
C GLY A 64 -12.77 14.11 1.44
N ARG A 65 -12.21 13.99 2.64
CA ARG A 65 -12.55 14.77 3.84
C ARG A 65 -11.57 15.93 4.09
N CYS A 66 -10.66 16.21 3.16
CA CYS A 66 -9.74 17.36 3.20
C CYS A 66 -10.18 18.46 2.23
#